data_AF-A0A9X3FAJ2-F1
#
_entry.id   AF-A0A9X3FAJ2-F1
#
_cell.length_a   1.000
_cell.length_b   1.000
_cell.length_c   1.000
_cell.angle_alpha   90.00
_cell.angle_beta   90.00
_cell.angle_gamma   90.00
#
_symmetry.space_group_name_H-M   'P 1'
#
loop_
_entity.id
_entity.type
_entity.pdbx_description
1 polymer ?
#
loop_
_entity_poly.entity_id
_entity_poly.type
_entity_poly.pdbx_seq_one_letter_code
_entity_poly.pdbx_strand_id
1 'polypeptide(L)'
;MKKIFTISWIFFVLTGIAFAQEDNKVTAKQSTIQFYGFVRSEYYFDSYKGLNAAQDNFYLFPLYKGQDANGDDINQQGIHGFTAMATRFGMNIKGPEILGAKTSANIETDFAGIVTSYPEVLRLRKAYVKLDWENSSLLVGQTWHPLWNGSGAFFPQVGGLNTGSPYNPFNRSPQIDFDYRISKTLTLSLTALYEQQYASKGFYAVPNTNSSNLAKRNAGIPELVAGLYYNSDGVSLGLAGQFNAIQPIDITEGTNGKFKTNELNTSYAVMSYAGYKKDKWFFLVKEMVGQNLANMLMIGGYGVKTYDEATGGMTYTNYTTASTLLNIVYGTKHQIGLFAGISNNFGISDELYDFDGAAKTLGLMPTMKQVYRIAPYFAYNYKNLRFVAEYEMDSADYGTGNFNFTDGLYDDTVNATNHRILLMLTYNF
;
A
#
# COMPACT_ATOMS: atom_id res chain seq x y z
N MET A 1 -40.70 -30.54 8.29
CA MET A 1 -41.31 -29.41 9.02
C MET A 1 -40.27 -28.72 9.89
N LYS A 2 -39.61 -27.67 9.38
CA LYS A 2 -38.98 -26.59 10.15
C LYS A 2 -39.08 -25.34 9.27
N LYS A 3 -39.75 -24.31 9.80
CA LYS A 3 -40.16 -23.09 9.09
C LYS A 3 -38.95 -22.19 8.88
N ILE A 4 -38.68 -21.82 7.63
CA ILE A 4 -37.77 -20.75 7.24
C ILE A 4 -38.57 -19.45 7.29
N PHE A 5 -38.18 -18.53 8.17
CA PHE A 5 -38.65 -17.14 8.14
C PHE A 5 -37.74 -16.38 7.19
N THR A 6 -38.20 -16.17 5.97
CA THR A 6 -37.59 -15.23 5.03
C THR A 6 -38.16 -13.84 5.32
N ILE A 7 -37.35 -12.97 5.91
CA ILE A 7 -37.64 -11.55 6.03
C ILE A 7 -37.32 -10.91 4.68
N SER A 8 -38.34 -10.79 3.82
CA SER A 8 -38.29 -9.96 2.62
C SER A 8 -38.56 -8.51 3.02
N TRP A 9 -37.51 -7.69 3.15
CA TRP A 9 -37.68 -6.25 3.16
C TRP A 9 -37.92 -5.76 1.73
N ILE A 10 -39.03 -5.06 1.61
CA ILE A 10 -39.59 -4.41 0.44
C ILE A 10 -38.59 -3.36 -0.09
N PHE A 11 -38.01 -3.59 -1.26
CA PHE A 11 -37.43 -2.55 -2.11
C PHE A 11 -38.45 -2.18 -3.18
N PHE A 12 -39.36 -1.26 -2.83
CA PHE A 12 -40.30 -0.64 -3.77
C PHE A 12 -39.96 0.86 -3.88
N VAL A 13 -38.82 1.17 -4.48
CA VAL A 13 -38.51 2.52 -5.01
C VAL A 13 -37.63 2.36 -6.25
N LEU A 14 -38.23 1.98 -7.38
CA LEU A 14 -37.51 1.87 -8.66
C LEU A 14 -38.34 2.33 -9.87
N THR A 15 -39.25 3.29 -9.65
CA THR A 15 -39.93 4.01 -10.73
C THR A 15 -40.00 5.50 -10.38
N GLY A 16 -38.91 6.23 -10.62
CA GLY A 16 -38.87 7.68 -10.37
C GLY A 16 -37.52 8.40 -10.58
N ILE A 17 -36.46 7.74 -11.03
CA ILE A 17 -35.10 8.35 -11.08
C ILE A 17 -34.78 9.02 -12.44
N ALA A 18 -35.72 9.03 -13.40
CA ALA A 18 -35.48 9.69 -14.69
C ALA A 18 -35.60 11.23 -14.68
N PHE A 19 -35.88 11.87 -13.53
CA PHE A 19 -36.05 13.33 -13.42
C PHE A 19 -35.02 14.05 -12.51
N ALA A 20 -33.98 13.38 -12.00
CA ALA A 20 -33.04 14.00 -11.05
C ALA A 20 -31.73 14.55 -11.67
N GLN A 21 -31.56 14.46 -13.00
CA GLN A 21 -30.32 14.93 -13.67
C GLN A 21 -30.34 16.40 -14.10
N GLU A 22 -31.51 17.06 -14.20
CA GLU A 22 -31.57 18.45 -14.71
C GLU A 22 -31.48 19.53 -13.62
N ASP A 23 -31.89 19.25 -12.37
CA ASP A 23 -31.87 20.23 -11.26
C ASP A 23 -30.54 20.30 -10.49
N ASN A 24 -29.59 19.39 -10.75
CA ASN A 24 -28.26 19.39 -10.14
C ASN A 24 -27.23 20.21 -10.94
N LYS A 25 -27.67 21.23 -11.68
CA LYS A 25 -26.75 22.25 -12.21
C LYS A 25 -26.28 23.13 -11.04
N VAL A 26 -25.38 22.60 -10.20
CA VAL A 26 -24.49 23.45 -9.40
C VAL A 26 -23.75 24.31 -10.42
N THR A 27 -24.21 25.54 -10.58
CA THR A 27 -23.63 26.47 -11.53
C THR A 27 -22.17 26.68 -11.15
N ALA A 28 -21.27 26.68 -12.13
CA ALA A 28 -19.83 26.90 -11.95
C ALA A 28 -19.49 28.15 -11.09
N LYS A 29 -20.45 29.07 -10.90
CA LYS A 29 -20.35 30.23 -10.00
C LYS A 29 -20.14 29.90 -8.51
N GLN A 30 -20.43 28.68 -8.04
CA GLN A 30 -20.27 28.29 -6.63
C GLN A 30 -19.10 27.35 -6.34
N SER A 31 -18.27 27.03 -7.34
CA SER A 31 -17.14 26.11 -7.16
C SER A 31 -15.81 26.74 -7.56
N THR A 32 -14.76 26.48 -6.78
CA THR A 32 -13.38 26.87 -7.13
C THR A 32 -12.60 25.63 -7.53
N ILE A 33 -11.95 25.66 -8.70
CA ILE A 33 -11.07 24.60 -9.19
C ILE A 33 -9.63 25.09 -9.11
N GLN A 34 -8.77 24.32 -8.48
CA GLN A 34 -7.33 24.55 -8.42
C GLN A 34 -6.60 23.38 -9.05
N PHE A 35 -5.98 23.61 -10.20
CA PHE A 35 -5.05 22.65 -10.80
C PHE A 35 -3.74 22.63 -10.02
N TYR A 36 -3.13 21.47 -9.91
CA TYR A 36 -1.81 21.28 -9.32
C TYR A 36 -1.11 20.09 -9.96
N GLY A 37 0.20 20.04 -9.82
CA GLY A 37 0.95 18.88 -10.25
C GLY A 37 2.43 19.14 -10.35
N PHE A 38 3.09 18.26 -11.08
CA PHE A 38 4.48 18.45 -11.43
C PHE A 38 4.88 17.65 -12.67
N VAL A 39 5.83 18.19 -13.41
CA VAL A 39 6.61 17.42 -14.38
C VAL A 39 7.88 16.96 -13.68
N ARG A 40 8.14 15.65 -13.72
CA ARG A 40 9.27 15.03 -13.00
C ARG A 40 10.03 14.11 -13.93
N SER A 41 11.33 14.30 -14.01
CA SER A 41 12.27 13.44 -14.74
C SER A 41 13.31 12.88 -13.79
N GLU A 42 13.62 11.61 -13.96
CA GLU A 42 14.46 10.83 -13.04
C GLU A 42 15.45 10.01 -13.83
N TYR A 43 16.73 10.16 -13.48
CA TYR A 43 17.78 9.21 -13.83
C TYR A 43 18.06 8.33 -12.62
N TYR A 44 18.21 7.03 -12.85
CA TYR A 44 18.72 6.13 -11.83
C TYR A 44 19.81 5.21 -12.38
N PHE A 45 20.67 4.76 -11.48
CA PHE A 45 21.57 3.63 -11.64
C PHE A 45 21.37 2.68 -10.47
N ASP A 46 21.25 1.38 -10.73
CA ASP A 46 21.22 0.30 -9.75
C ASP A 46 22.39 -0.65 -10.03
N SER A 47 23.04 -1.17 -8.99
CA SER A 47 24.09 -2.20 -9.11
C SER A 47 23.56 -3.63 -9.13
N TYR A 48 22.25 -3.82 -8.92
CA TYR A 48 21.64 -5.13 -8.74
C TYR A 48 20.16 -5.15 -9.16
N LYS A 49 19.75 -6.18 -9.94
CA LYS A 49 18.35 -6.35 -10.37
C LYS A 49 17.44 -6.60 -9.19
N GLY A 50 16.41 -5.78 -9.05
CA GLY A 50 15.46 -5.85 -7.92
C GLY A 50 14.01 -6.03 -8.32
N LEU A 51 13.17 -6.21 -7.31
CA LEU A 51 11.74 -6.14 -7.47
C LEU A 51 11.37 -4.68 -7.61
N ASN A 52 10.71 -4.35 -8.72
CA ASN A 52 10.43 -2.98 -9.04
C ASN A 52 9.13 -2.82 -9.82
N ALA A 53 8.72 -1.57 -9.98
CA ALA A 53 7.64 -1.17 -10.87
C ALA A 53 8.00 0.15 -11.55
N ALA A 54 7.19 0.54 -12.54
CA ALA A 54 7.36 1.79 -13.28
C ALA A 54 8.77 1.90 -13.88
N GLN A 55 9.13 0.96 -14.76
CA GLN A 55 10.44 0.88 -15.44
C GLN A 55 11.60 1.06 -14.46
N ASP A 56 11.65 0.21 -13.43
CA ASP A 56 12.65 0.22 -12.36
C ASP A 56 12.78 1.53 -11.54
N ASN A 57 11.88 2.50 -11.73
CA ASN A 57 11.88 3.76 -10.97
C ASN A 57 11.29 3.60 -9.56
N PHE A 58 10.41 2.62 -9.36
CA PHE A 58 9.89 2.22 -8.06
C PHE A 58 10.62 0.96 -7.59
N TYR A 59 11.81 1.11 -7.02
CA TYR A 59 12.63 0.00 -6.52
C TYR A 59 12.23 -0.38 -5.08
N LEU A 60 11.89 -1.66 -4.86
CA LEU A 60 11.56 -2.17 -3.54
C LEU A 60 12.78 -2.78 -2.83
N PHE A 61 13.43 -3.76 -3.45
CA PHE A 61 14.60 -4.47 -2.89
C PHE A 61 15.30 -5.33 -3.96
N PRO A 62 16.59 -5.68 -3.78
CA PRO A 62 17.33 -6.57 -4.69
C PRO A 62 16.73 -7.97 -4.71
N LEU A 63 16.66 -8.64 -5.87
CA LEU A 63 16.10 -9.99 -6.01
C LEU A 63 17.21 -11.02 -6.20
N TYR A 64 17.55 -11.79 -5.18
CA TYR A 64 18.51 -12.88 -5.36
C TYR A 64 17.95 -13.97 -6.29
N LYS A 65 18.76 -14.43 -7.25
CA LYS A 65 18.37 -15.48 -8.21
C LYS A 65 19.32 -16.68 -8.24
N GLY A 66 20.27 -16.75 -7.32
CA GLY A 66 21.33 -17.75 -7.35
C GLY A 66 22.57 -17.29 -8.12
N GLN A 67 23.55 -18.18 -8.14
CA GLN A 67 24.79 -18.03 -8.90
C GLN A 67 24.74 -18.85 -10.19
N ASP A 68 25.49 -18.42 -11.20
CA ASP A 68 25.72 -19.21 -12.40
C ASP A 68 26.72 -20.36 -12.18
N ALA A 69 27.06 -21.09 -13.24
CA ALA A 69 27.99 -22.22 -13.15
C ALA A 69 29.43 -21.83 -12.81
N ASN A 70 29.79 -20.55 -12.94
CA ASN A 70 31.10 -20.01 -12.56
C ASN A 70 31.12 -19.46 -11.12
N GLY A 71 29.96 -19.40 -10.46
CA GLY A 71 29.80 -18.82 -9.13
C GLY A 71 29.43 -17.33 -9.15
N ASP A 72 29.17 -16.74 -10.31
CA ASP A 72 28.80 -15.33 -10.44
C ASP A 72 27.32 -15.11 -10.11
N ASP A 73 26.99 -14.07 -9.36
CA ASP A 73 25.59 -13.74 -9.05
C ASP A 73 24.82 -13.30 -10.32
N ILE A 74 23.73 -14.00 -10.62
CA ILE A 74 22.94 -13.84 -11.86
C ILE A 74 22.36 -12.43 -12.00
N ASN A 75 22.02 -11.77 -10.89
CA ASN A 75 21.33 -10.48 -10.88
C ASN A 75 22.24 -9.29 -10.55
N GLN A 76 23.49 -9.55 -10.18
CA GLN A 76 24.49 -8.51 -9.96
C GLN A 76 24.96 -7.90 -11.30
N GLN A 77 24.41 -6.74 -11.65
CA GLN A 77 24.82 -5.99 -12.84
C GLN A 77 24.36 -4.53 -12.78
N GLY A 78 25.06 -3.65 -13.50
CA GLY A 78 24.65 -2.27 -13.66
C GLY A 78 23.37 -2.12 -14.51
N ILE A 79 22.39 -1.40 -13.99
CA ILE A 79 21.13 -1.09 -14.65
C ILE A 79 20.93 0.41 -14.57
N HIS A 80 20.52 1.02 -15.67
CA HIS A 80 20.33 2.46 -15.74
C HIS A 80 18.99 2.74 -16.41
N GLY A 81 18.34 3.82 -15.99
CA GLY A 81 17.14 4.29 -16.65
C GLY A 81 16.98 5.80 -16.55
N PHE A 82 16.24 6.35 -17.50
CA PHE A 82 15.81 7.74 -17.49
C PHE A 82 14.34 7.81 -17.87
N THR A 83 13.50 8.40 -17.02
CA THR A 83 12.05 8.38 -17.22
C THR A 83 11.36 9.63 -16.69
N ALA A 84 10.18 9.93 -17.24
CA ALA A 84 9.30 11.01 -16.78
C ALA A 84 7.93 10.51 -16.26
N MET A 85 7.75 9.20 -16.10
CA MET A 85 6.45 8.58 -15.77
C MET A 85 5.85 9.02 -14.43
N ALA A 86 6.69 9.52 -13.51
CA ALA A 86 6.22 10.03 -12.22
C ALA A 86 5.45 11.36 -12.35
N THR A 87 5.48 12.01 -13.52
CA THR A 87 4.74 13.24 -13.83
C THR A 87 3.29 13.12 -13.40
N ARG A 88 2.81 14.14 -12.70
CA ARG A 88 1.53 14.14 -11.99
C ARG A 88 0.70 15.34 -12.36
N PHE A 89 -0.59 15.11 -12.49
CA PHE A 89 -1.59 16.14 -12.69
C PHE A 89 -2.77 15.89 -11.75
N GLY A 90 -3.34 16.95 -11.20
CA GLY A 90 -4.53 16.85 -10.36
C GLY A 90 -5.29 18.16 -10.26
N MET A 91 -6.48 18.05 -9.69
CA MET A 91 -7.33 19.19 -9.38
C MET A 91 -7.98 19.02 -8.00
N ASN A 92 -7.98 20.11 -7.24
CA ASN A 92 -8.80 20.27 -6.05
C ASN A 92 -10.03 21.08 -6.41
N ILE A 93 -11.20 20.61 -6.00
CA ILE A 93 -12.48 21.26 -6.24
C ILE A 93 -13.06 21.61 -4.88
N LYS A 94 -13.37 22.89 -4.64
CA LYS A 94 -14.16 23.34 -3.49
C LYS A 94 -15.56 23.65 -3.98
N GLY A 95 -16.56 23.03 -3.37
CA GLY A 95 -17.97 23.20 -3.73
C GLY A 95 -18.74 24.08 -2.74
N PRO A 96 -20.06 24.25 -2.95
CA PRO A 96 -20.93 24.94 -2.01
C PRO A 96 -21.05 24.18 -0.68
N GLU A 97 -21.61 24.83 0.33
CA GLU A 97 -22.02 24.13 1.54
C GLU A 97 -23.24 23.25 1.26
N ILE A 98 -23.19 21.99 1.67
CA ILE A 98 -24.28 21.01 1.51
C ILE A 98 -24.55 20.39 2.87
N LEU A 99 -25.80 20.49 3.36
CA LEU A 99 -26.21 19.95 4.66
C LEU A 99 -25.31 20.43 5.83
N GLY A 100 -24.88 21.70 5.80
CA GLY A 100 -23.98 22.27 6.81
C GLY A 100 -22.50 21.84 6.69
N ALA A 101 -22.16 21.05 5.67
CA ALA A 101 -20.80 20.58 5.43
C ALA A 101 -20.12 21.41 4.34
N LYS A 102 -18.85 21.80 4.56
CA LYS A 102 -17.98 22.29 3.49
C LYS A 102 -17.67 21.13 2.55
N THR A 103 -17.99 21.29 1.27
CA THR A 103 -17.77 20.23 0.30
C THR A 103 -16.48 20.43 -0.49
N SER A 104 -15.77 19.33 -0.74
CA SER A 104 -14.60 19.33 -1.61
C SER A 104 -14.47 18.01 -2.35
N ALA A 105 -13.73 18.02 -3.46
CA ALA A 105 -13.36 16.83 -4.20
C ALA A 105 -11.92 16.94 -4.71
N ASN A 106 -11.32 15.78 -5.01
CA ASN A 106 -9.99 15.70 -5.60
C ASN A 106 -9.97 14.64 -6.68
N ILE A 107 -9.30 14.96 -7.79
CA ILE A 107 -8.92 13.99 -8.82
C ILE A 107 -7.41 14.17 -9.03
N GLU A 108 -6.65 13.07 -9.01
CA GLU A 108 -5.20 13.04 -9.18
C GLU A 108 -4.80 11.86 -10.07
N THR A 109 -3.91 12.09 -11.03
CA THR A 109 -3.39 11.08 -11.97
C THR A 109 -1.86 11.14 -12.11
N ASP A 110 -1.24 10.03 -12.51
CA ASP A 110 0.16 9.96 -13.00
C ASP A 110 0.25 9.03 -14.20
N PHE A 111 1.43 8.88 -14.80
CA PHE A 111 1.66 8.02 -15.97
C PHE A 111 2.14 6.60 -15.61
N ALA A 112 2.11 6.20 -14.34
CA ALA A 112 2.57 4.88 -13.89
C ALA A 112 1.44 3.82 -13.93
N GLY A 113 0.60 3.84 -14.97
CA GLY A 113 -0.63 3.05 -15.12
C GLY A 113 -0.45 1.56 -15.37
N ILE A 114 0.19 1.20 -16.48
CA ILE A 114 0.46 -0.21 -16.82
C ILE A 114 1.97 -0.40 -16.80
N VAL A 115 2.46 -0.61 -15.57
CA VAL A 115 3.88 -0.59 -15.19
C VAL A 115 4.80 -1.57 -15.94
N THR A 116 4.26 -2.49 -16.75
CA THR A 116 5.03 -3.49 -17.51
C THR A 116 4.74 -3.55 -19.01
N SER A 117 3.61 -3.03 -19.50
CA SER A 117 3.18 -3.23 -20.91
C SER A 117 2.89 -1.93 -21.66
N TYR A 118 2.45 -0.87 -20.97
CA TYR A 118 2.18 0.45 -21.55
C TYR A 118 2.67 1.52 -20.56
N PRO A 119 3.97 1.87 -20.60
CA PRO A 119 4.61 2.68 -19.56
C PRO A 119 4.08 4.12 -19.44
N GLU A 120 3.18 4.57 -20.31
CA GLU A 120 2.74 5.97 -20.38
C GLU A 120 1.21 6.11 -20.29
N VAL A 121 0.54 5.15 -19.64
CA VAL A 121 -0.91 5.21 -19.45
C VAL A 121 -1.24 6.01 -18.20
N LEU A 122 -2.17 6.97 -18.35
CA LEU A 122 -2.74 7.70 -17.23
C LEU A 122 -3.41 6.75 -16.24
N ARG A 123 -2.94 6.82 -15.00
CA ARG A 123 -3.44 6.07 -13.85
C ARG A 123 -4.24 6.97 -12.94
N LEU A 124 -5.40 6.49 -12.49
CA LEU A 124 -6.11 7.10 -11.38
C LEU A 124 -5.34 6.88 -10.08
N ARG A 125 -4.94 7.98 -9.42
CA ARG A 125 -4.34 7.93 -8.08
C ARG A 125 -5.39 8.23 -7.03
N LYS A 126 -6.07 9.37 -7.15
CA LYS A 126 -7.12 9.81 -6.23
C LYS A 126 -8.37 10.22 -6.99
N ALA A 127 -9.52 9.92 -6.41
CA ALA A 127 -10.83 10.37 -6.85
C ALA A 127 -11.80 10.24 -5.68
N TYR A 128 -12.05 11.34 -4.97
CA TYR A 128 -12.93 11.31 -3.80
C TYR A 128 -13.70 12.61 -3.64
N VAL A 129 -14.80 12.52 -2.88
CA VAL A 129 -15.57 13.65 -2.34
C VAL A 129 -15.40 13.66 -0.82
N LYS A 130 -15.32 14.85 -0.24
CA LYS A 130 -15.26 15.05 1.21
C LYS A 130 -16.31 16.07 1.66
N LEU A 131 -17.08 15.71 2.67
CA LEU A 131 -18.00 16.55 3.43
C LEU A 131 -17.37 16.86 4.78
N ASP A 132 -17.18 18.13 5.10
CA ASP A 132 -16.46 18.56 6.30
C ASP A 132 -17.34 19.47 7.18
N TRP A 133 -17.82 18.93 8.30
CA TRP A 133 -18.53 19.67 9.34
C TRP A 133 -17.55 20.14 10.42
N GLU A 134 -18.05 20.87 11.41
CA GLU A 134 -17.23 21.36 12.53
C GLU A 134 -16.51 20.20 13.26
N ASN A 135 -17.26 19.20 13.72
CA ASN A 135 -16.74 18.12 14.57
C ASN A 135 -16.53 16.79 13.84
N SER A 136 -16.91 16.68 12.57
CA SER A 136 -16.77 15.44 11.81
C SER A 136 -16.46 15.67 10.34
N SER A 137 -15.95 14.64 9.67
CA SER A 137 -15.83 14.65 8.22
C SER A 137 -16.10 13.27 7.64
N LEU A 138 -16.66 13.24 6.43
CA LEU A 138 -16.91 12.03 5.66
C LEU A 138 -16.22 12.14 4.31
N LEU A 139 -15.31 11.22 4.02
CA LEU A 139 -14.68 11.06 2.71
C LEU A 139 -15.17 9.78 2.05
N VAL A 140 -15.55 9.86 0.77
CA VAL A 140 -15.97 8.71 -0.04
C VAL A 140 -15.23 8.76 -1.37
N GLY A 141 -14.52 7.67 -1.69
CA GLY A 141 -13.82 7.50 -2.96
C GLY A 141 -12.44 6.89 -2.78
N GLN A 142 -11.57 7.03 -3.79
CA GLN A 142 -10.22 6.49 -3.76
C GLN A 142 -9.21 7.52 -3.25
N THR A 143 -8.48 7.17 -2.21
CA THR A 143 -7.33 7.93 -1.71
C THR A 143 -6.33 7.00 -1.02
N TRP A 144 -5.29 7.55 -0.40
CA TRP A 144 -4.30 6.80 0.36
C TRP A 144 -4.94 5.93 1.45
N HIS A 145 -4.37 4.76 1.67
CA HIS A 145 -4.69 3.91 2.81
C HIS A 145 -4.39 4.66 4.13
N PRO A 146 -5.24 4.58 5.17
CA PRO A 146 -5.00 5.34 6.42
C PRO A 146 -3.65 5.04 7.08
N LEU A 147 -3.14 3.80 6.95
CA LEU A 147 -1.83 3.43 7.47
C LEU A 147 -0.64 4.06 6.70
N TRP A 148 -0.88 4.62 5.51
CA TRP A 148 0.15 5.27 4.68
C TRP A 148 0.69 6.55 5.30
N ASN A 149 -0.18 7.47 5.75
CA ASN A 149 0.18 8.79 6.28
C ASN A 149 -0.54 9.20 7.57
N GLY A 150 -1.31 8.30 8.19
CA GLY A 150 -2.07 8.62 9.40
C GLY A 150 -3.02 9.79 9.16
N SER A 151 -2.91 10.86 9.96
CA SER A 151 -3.74 12.07 9.82
C SER A 151 -3.37 13.01 8.67
N GLY A 152 -2.65 12.52 7.65
CA GLY A 152 -2.51 13.24 6.38
C GLY A 152 -1.19 13.97 6.13
N ALA A 153 -0.30 14.11 7.11
CA ALA A 153 0.84 15.04 7.03
C ALA A 153 2.25 14.43 7.13
N PHE A 154 2.38 13.17 7.55
CA PHE A 154 3.69 12.57 7.87
C PHE A 154 3.93 11.28 7.09
N PHE A 155 4.70 11.41 6.01
CA PHE A 155 5.20 10.33 5.17
C PHE A 155 6.66 10.62 4.77
N PRO A 156 7.45 9.59 4.39
CA PRO A 156 8.85 9.75 4.03
C PRO A 156 9.08 10.84 2.98
N GLN A 157 9.97 11.78 3.29
CA GLN A 157 10.51 12.79 2.40
C GLN A 157 11.79 12.21 1.79
N VAL A 158 11.67 11.57 0.63
CA VAL A 158 12.78 10.96 -0.11
C VAL A 158 12.73 11.41 -1.58
N GLY A 159 13.83 11.23 -2.29
CA GLY A 159 13.93 11.42 -3.72
C GLY A 159 13.14 10.36 -4.48
N GLY A 160 13.32 9.09 -4.13
CA GLY A 160 12.80 7.91 -4.81
C GLY A 160 11.29 7.87 -4.93
N LEU A 161 10.79 7.35 -6.07
CA LEU A 161 9.36 7.15 -6.29
C LEU A 161 8.76 6.14 -5.29
N ASN A 162 9.60 5.25 -4.75
CA ASN A 162 9.25 4.25 -3.73
C ASN A 162 8.64 4.87 -2.45
N THR A 163 8.92 6.15 -2.15
CA THR A 163 8.40 6.87 -0.97
C THR A 163 8.60 6.09 0.35
N GLY A 164 9.74 5.40 0.48
CA GLY A 164 10.06 4.59 1.66
C GLY A 164 9.40 3.22 1.72
N SER A 165 8.80 2.74 0.63
CA SER A 165 8.37 1.33 0.51
C SER A 165 9.60 0.40 0.40
N PRO A 166 9.53 -0.84 0.90
CA PRO A 166 8.39 -1.52 1.54
C PRO A 166 8.23 -1.21 3.05
N TYR A 167 8.95 -0.24 3.60
CA TYR A 167 8.97 0.04 5.04
C TYR A 167 7.77 0.88 5.49
N ASN A 168 7.42 1.87 4.69
CA ASN A 168 6.13 2.54 4.76
C ASN A 168 5.14 1.77 3.89
N PRO A 169 3.88 1.57 4.34
CA PRO A 169 2.82 1.08 3.48
C PRO A 169 2.76 1.87 2.18
N PHE A 170 2.27 1.28 1.10
CA PHE A 170 2.03 1.99 -0.15
C PHE A 170 0.80 1.45 -0.85
N ASN A 171 -0.36 2.02 -0.52
CA ASN A 171 -1.63 1.62 -1.09
C ASN A 171 -2.56 2.84 -1.23
N ARG A 172 -3.32 2.86 -2.33
CA ARG A 172 -4.49 3.71 -2.51
C ARG A 172 -5.69 2.81 -2.80
N SER A 173 -6.76 3.05 -2.07
CA SER A 173 -7.95 2.20 -2.10
C SER A 173 -9.23 3.03 -2.09
N PRO A 174 -10.27 2.60 -2.82
CA PRO A 174 -11.64 3.03 -2.60
C PRO A 174 -12.03 2.80 -1.13
N GLN A 175 -12.53 3.84 -0.48
CA GLN A 175 -12.82 3.85 0.93
C GLN A 175 -13.99 4.77 1.28
N ILE A 176 -14.61 4.47 2.41
CA ILE A 176 -15.46 5.37 3.18
C ILE A 176 -14.70 5.64 4.48
N ASP A 177 -14.39 6.90 4.73
CA ASP A 177 -13.60 7.34 5.86
C ASP A 177 -14.39 8.37 6.67
N PHE A 178 -14.56 8.11 7.95
CA PHE A 178 -15.26 8.97 8.89
C PHE A 178 -14.32 9.42 10.00
N ASP A 179 -14.10 10.72 10.08
CA ASP A 179 -13.33 11.35 11.15
C ASP A 179 -14.27 12.01 12.15
N TYR A 180 -14.02 11.81 13.45
CA TYR A 180 -14.63 12.54 14.55
C TYR A 180 -13.56 13.30 15.34
N ARG A 181 -13.69 14.62 15.40
CA ARG A 181 -12.80 15.53 16.12
C ARG A 181 -13.25 15.61 17.56
N ILE A 182 -12.61 14.81 18.41
CA ILE A 182 -12.83 14.81 19.86
C ILE A 182 -12.41 16.16 20.45
N SER A 183 -11.36 16.76 19.89
CA SER A 183 -10.93 18.12 20.21
C SER A 183 -10.24 18.76 19.00
N LYS A 184 -9.71 19.98 19.17
CA LYS A 184 -8.91 20.66 18.13
C LYS A 184 -7.64 19.91 17.76
N THR A 185 -7.14 19.04 18.63
CA THR A 185 -5.87 18.32 18.45
C THR A 185 -6.05 16.82 18.31
N LEU A 186 -7.19 16.25 18.72
CA LEU A 186 -7.41 14.80 18.77
C LEU A 186 -8.54 14.38 17.83
N THR A 187 -8.26 13.42 16.95
CA THR A 187 -9.22 12.86 15.98
C THR A 187 -9.27 11.35 16.07
N LEU A 188 -10.48 10.80 16.19
CA LEU A 188 -10.77 9.39 15.94
C LEU A 188 -11.15 9.24 14.48
N SER A 189 -10.57 8.26 13.79
CA SER A 189 -10.82 7.97 12.38
C SER A 189 -11.28 6.53 12.23
N LEU A 190 -12.33 6.31 11.45
CA LEU A 190 -12.92 5.01 11.16
C LEU A 190 -13.06 4.85 9.65
N THR A 191 -12.34 3.90 9.08
CA THR A 191 -12.28 3.68 7.64
C THR A 191 -12.72 2.27 7.28
N ALA A 192 -13.58 2.16 6.27
CA ALA A 192 -13.86 0.89 5.58
C ALA A 192 -13.38 0.99 4.13
N LEU A 193 -12.57 0.06 3.67
CA LEU A 193 -11.92 0.13 2.36
C LEU A 193 -11.86 -1.20 1.62
N TYR A 194 -11.60 -1.11 0.31
CA TYR A 194 -11.50 -2.26 -0.57
C TYR A 194 -10.15 -2.28 -1.29
N GLU A 195 -9.54 -3.45 -1.40
CA GLU A 195 -8.30 -3.62 -2.16
C GLU A 195 -8.57 -3.40 -3.65
N GLN A 196 -7.75 -2.57 -4.31
CA GLN A 196 -7.93 -2.21 -5.71
C GLN A 196 -6.60 -2.19 -6.47
N GLN A 197 -5.72 -1.23 -6.17
CA GLN A 197 -4.46 -1.07 -6.90
C GLN A 197 -3.46 -2.19 -6.59
N TYR A 198 -3.29 -2.48 -5.30
CA TYR A 198 -2.50 -3.60 -4.80
C TYR A 198 -3.44 -4.48 -4.00
N ALA A 199 -3.31 -5.79 -4.17
CA ALA A 199 -4.26 -6.75 -3.64
C ALA A 199 -3.54 -7.97 -3.06
N SER A 200 -4.19 -8.54 -2.06
CA SER A 200 -3.87 -9.84 -1.51
C SER A 200 -4.04 -10.91 -2.58
N LYS A 201 -3.06 -11.82 -2.65
CA LYS A 201 -3.08 -12.94 -3.60
C LYS A 201 -4.06 -14.02 -3.12
N GLY A 202 -4.61 -14.79 -4.05
CA GLY A 202 -5.41 -15.99 -3.78
C GLY A 202 -4.85 -17.21 -4.51
N PHE A 203 -5.32 -18.42 -4.15
CA PHE A 203 -4.89 -19.70 -4.72
C PHE A 203 -5.63 -20.05 -6.03
N TYR A 204 -5.90 -19.05 -6.87
CA TYR A 204 -6.53 -19.25 -8.17
C TYR A 204 -5.51 -19.65 -9.23
N ALA A 205 -5.87 -20.55 -10.15
CA ALA A 205 -5.07 -20.81 -11.34
C ALA A 205 -5.08 -19.58 -12.28
N VAL A 206 -3.89 -19.07 -12.62
CA VAL A 206 -3.72 -17.90 -13.49
C VAL A 206 -4.02 -18.25 -14.96
N PRO A 207 -4.72 -17.40 -15.76
CA PRO A 207 -5.57 -16.27 -15.42
C PRO A 207 -6.99 -16.49 -15.97
N ASN A 208 -7.91 -17.06 -15.20
CA ASN A 208 -9.33 -17.09 -15.59
C ASN A 208 -10.20 -16.09 -14.80
N THR A 209 -9.56 -15.08 -14.21
CA THR A 209 -10.25 -14.12 -13.34
C THR A 209 -9.82 -12.70 -13.70
N ASN A 210 -10.73 -11.91 -14.26
CA ASN A 210 -10.50 -10.54 -14.74
C ASN A 210 -10.17 -9.50 -13.64
N SER A 211 -9.81 -9.94 -12.42
CA SER A 211 -9.69 -9.07 -11.23
C SER A 211 -8.53 -9.49 -10.35
N SER A 212 -7.53 -8.62 -10.19
CA SER A 212 -6.40 -8.84 -9.27
C SER A 212 -6.79 -8.90 -7.79
N ASN A 213 -7.94 -8.30 -7.42
CA ASN A 213 -8.50 -8.28 -6.07
C ASN A 213 -9.55 -9.37 -5.80
N LEU A 214 -9.52 -10.49 -6.54
CA LEU A 214 -10.55 -11.52 -6.43
C LEU A 214 -10.69 -12.09 -5.01
N ALA A 215 -9.58 -12.33 -4.30
CA ALA A 215 -9.65 -12.86 -2.94
C ALA A 215 -10.43 -11.94 -1.98
N LYS A 216 -10.25 -10.62 -2.14
CA LYS A 216 -11.02 -9.62 -1.40
C LYS A 216 -12.50 -9.60 -1.82
N ARG A 217 -12.76 -9.71 -3.13
CA ARG A 217 -14.11 -9.81 -3.73
C ARG A 217 -14.90 -10.99 -3.19
N ASN A 218 -14.27 -12.15 -3.13
CA ASN A 218 -14.90 -13.38 -2.68
C ASN A 218 -15.27 -13.32 -1.19
N ALA A 219 -14.42 -12.72 -0.35
CA ALA A 219 -14.73 -12.55 1.07
C ALA A 219 -15.99 -11.70 1.33
N GLY A 220 -16.29 -10.72 0.47
CA GLY A 220 -17.41 -9.81 0.67
C GLY A 220 -17.31 -8.91 1.92
N ILE A 221 -16.14 -8.86 2.57
CA ILE A 221 -15.89 -8.10 3.81
C ILE A 221 -14.90 -6.98 3.51
N PRO A 222 -15.22 -5.70 3.80
CA PRO A 222 -14.28 -4.59 3.64
C PRO A 222 -13.12 -4.72 4.64
N GLU A 223 -11.98 -4.15 4.31
CA GLU A 223 -10.92 -3.92 5.29
C GLU A 223 -11.35 -2.78 6.21
N LEU A 224 -11.08 -2.91 7.50
CA LEU A 224 -11.49 -1.96 8.53
C LEU A 224 -10.26 -1.40 9.22
N VAL A 225 -10.18 -0.07 9.33
CA VAL A 225 -9.12 0.63 10.05
C VAL A 225 -9.74 1.56 11.08
N ALA A 226 -9.22 1.55 12.30
CA ALA A 226 -9.54 2.52 13.33
C ALA A 226 -8.26 3.20 13.80
N GLY A 227 -8.22 4.53 13.74
CA GLY A 227 -7.06 5.34 14.09
C GLY A 227 -7.36 6.42 15.11
N LEU A 228 -6.41 6.71 15.99
CA LEU A 228 -6.44 7.84 16.90
C LEU A 228 -5.22 8.73 16.61
N TYR A 229 -5.46 9.98 16.29
CA TYR A 229 -4.43 10.91 15.84
C TYR A 229 -4.41 12.19 16.67
N TYR A 230 -3.24 12.53 17.20
CA TYR A 230 -2.98 13.78 17.89
C TYR A 230 -2.15 14.70 17.00
N ASN A 231 -2.55 15.97 16.85
CA ASN A 231 -1.83 16.98 16.09
C ASN A 231 -1.80 18.31 16.85
N SER A 232 -0.61 18.84 17.15
CA SER A 232 -0.45 20.13 17.81
C SER A 232 0.94 20.73 17.56
N ASP A 233 1.01 22.01 17.20
CA ASP A 233 2.25 22.79 17.07
C ASP A 233 3.42 22.06 16.38
N GLY A 234 3.16 21.48 15.22
CA GLY A 234 4.17 20.75 14.42
C GLY A 234 4.39 19.30 14.85
N VAL A 235 3.89 18.87 16.01
CA VAL A 235 3.89 17.47 16.45
C VAL A 235 2.67 16.74 15.91
N SER A 236 2.85 15.51 15.44
CA SER A 236 1.79 14.58 15.10
C SER A 236 2.10 13.20 15.66
N LEU A 237 1.18 12.61 16.41
CA LEU A 237 1.27 11.25 16.92
C LEU A 237 0.08 10.46 16.40
N GLY A 238 0.28 9.19 16.07
CA GLY A 238 -0.81 8.33 15.64
C GLY A 238 -0.65 6.90 16.11
N LEU A 239 -1.81 6.28 16.35
CA LEU A 239 -1.96 4.85 16.57
C LEU A 239 -3.14 4.37 15.74
N ALA A 240 -2.99 3.31 14.96
CA ALA A 240 -4.07 2.74 14.18
C ALA A 240 -4.02 1.21 14.20
N GLY A 241 -5.19 0.58 14.29
CA GLY A 241 -5.39 -0.85 14.15
C GLY A 241 -6.16 -1.17 12.88
N GLN A 242 -5.85 -2.31 12.26
CA GLN A 242 -6.44 -2.78 11.02
C GLN A 242 -6.92 -4.23 11.18
N PHE A 243 -8.07 -4.52 10.58
CA PHE A 243 -8.58 -5.86 10.33
C PHE A 243 -8.81 -6.04 8.83
N ASN A 244 -8.26 -7.10 8.26
CA ASN A 244 -8.51 -7.49 6.88
C ASN A 244 -8.97 -8.96 6.81
N ALA A 245 -9.87 -9.24 5.88
CA ALA A 245 -10.36 -10.58 5.58
C ALA A 245 -10.39 -10.78 4.07
N ILE A 246 -9.84 -11.91 3.63
CA ILE A 246 -9.86 -12.36 2.24
C ILE A 246 -10.37 -13.80 2.18
N GLN A 247 -10.89 -14.18 1.04
CA GLN A 247 -11.21 -15.57 0.72
C GLN A 247 -10.23 -16.01 -0.38
N PRO A 248 -9.15 -16.73 -0.02
CA PRO A 248 -8.09 -17.10 -0.96
C PRO A 248 -8.57 -17.89 -2.18
N ILE A 249 -9.63 -18.68 -2.04
CA ILE A 249 -10.26 -19.45 -3.11
C ILE A 249 -11.74 -19.68 -2.76
N ASP A 250 -12.63 -19.72 -3.76
CA ASP A 250 -14.08 -19.91 -3.61
C ASP A 250 -14.57 -21.32 -3.95
N ILE A 251 -13.78 -22.05 -4.75
CA ILE A 251 -14.04 -23.43 -5.14
C ILE A 251 -12.75 -24.24 -4.98
N THR A 252 -12.81 -25.33 -4.24
CA THR A 252 -11.74 -26.31 -4.12
C THR A 252 -12.07 -27.59 -4.88
N GLU A 253 -11.05 -28.36 -5.22
CA GLU A 253 -11.21 -29.65 -5.88
C GLU A 253 -10.33 -30.66 -5.15
N GLY A 254 -10.96 -31.75 -4.70
CA GLY A 254 -10.30 -32.88 -4.05
C GLY A 254 -10.71 -34.19 -4.73
N THR A 255 -10.39 -35.32 -4.11
CA THR A 255 -10.69 -36.65 -4.67
C THR A 255 -12.20 -36.93 -4.79
N ASN A 256 -13.03 -36.27 -3.97
CA ASN A 256 -14.49 -36.38 -4.04
C ASN A 256 -15.15 -35.35 -4.98
N GLY A 257 -14.37 -34.60 -5.76
CA GLY A 257 -14.85 -33.63 -6.73
C GLY A 257 -14.74 -32.17 -6.24
N LYS A 258 -15.63 -31.31 -6.74
CA LYS A 258 -15.59 -29.86 -6.52
C LYS A 258 -16.47 -29.44 -5.35
N PHE A 259 -15.93 -28.60 -4.48
CA PHE A 259 -16.60 -28.10 -3.29
C PHE A 259 -16.55 -26.58 -3.25
N LYS A 260 -17.67 -25.96 -2.86
CA LYS A 260 -17.67 -24.55 -2.49
C LYS A 260 -17.05 -24.41 -1.11
N THR A 261 -16.15 -23.45 -0.95
CA THR A 261 -15.62 -23.05 0.36
C THR A 261 -16.05 -21.63 0.70
N ASN A 262 -16.11 -21.32 1.99
CA ASN A 262 -16.23 -19.95 2.51
C ASN A 262 -15.09 -19.65 3.50
N GLU A 263 -13.99 -20.42 3.45
CA GLU A 263 -12.87 -20.25 4.36
C GLU A 263 -12.20 -18.90 4.15
N LEU A 264 -12.05 -18.14 5.24
CA LEU A 264 -11.43 -16.84 5.23
C LEU A 264 -10.01 -16.92 5.80
N ASN A 265 -9.10 -16.15 5.21
CA ASN A 265 -7.88 -15.74 5.89
C ASN A 265 -8.11 -14.36 6.50
N THR A 266 -8.08 -14.26 7.83
CA THR A 266 -8.20 -12.99 8.57
C THR A 266 -6.83 -12.54 9.06
N SER A 267 -6.55 -11.25 9.01
CA SER A 267 -5.26 -10.67 9.36
C SER A 267 -5.42 -9.33 10.07
N TYR A 268 -4.44 -9.02 10.91
CA TYR A 268 -4.43 -7.81 11.72
C TYR A 268 -3.12 -7.04 11.52
N ALA A 269 -3.19 -5.72 11.67
CA ALA A 269 -2.02 -4.87 11.74
C ALA A 269 -2.20 -3.76 12.76
N VAL A 270 -1.09 -3.30 13.34
CA VAL A 270 -1.03 -2.12 14.19
C VAL A 270 0.07 -1.21 13.65
N MET A 271 -0.24 0.08 13.55
CA MET A 271 0.70 1.12 13.13
C MET A 271 0.78 2.18 14.23
N SER A 272 2.00 2.61 14.54
CA SER A 272 2.22 3.81 15.34
C SER A 272 3.20 4.74 14.65
N TYR A 273 3.05 6.05 14.84
CA TYR A 273 4.04 7.01 14.36
C TYR A 273 4.16 8.22 15.27
N ALA A 274 5.35 8.83 15.22
CA ALA A 274 5.61 10.15 15.75
C ALA A 274 6.29 11.01 14.68
N GLY A 275 5.69 12.16 14.41
CA GLY A 275 6.13 13.13 13.43
C GLY A 275 6.35 14.50 14.08
N TYR A 276 7.37 15.21 13.63
CA TYR A 276 7.61 16.60 13.99
C TYR A 276 7.97 17.42 12.75
N LYS A 277 7.32 18.57 12.55
CA LYS A 277 7.66 19.51 11.49
C LYS A 277 7.51 20.94 11.98
N LYS A 278 8.63 21.65 12.11
CA LYS A 278 8.67 23.07 12.48
C LYS A 278 9.95 23.71 11.93
N ASP A 279 9.83 24.94 11.46
CA ASP A 279 10.91 25.70 10.84
C ASP A 279 11.62 24.93 9.72
N LYS A 280 12.88 24.54 9.95
CA LYS A 280 13.72 23.80 8.99
C LYS A 280 13.71 22.29 9.24
N TRP A 281 13.05 21.81 10.28
CA TRP A 281 13.11 20.43 10.72
C TRP A 281 11.90 19.63 10.27
N PHE A 282 12.16 18.40 9.85
CA PHE A 282 11.18 17.34 9.72
C PHE A 282 11.76 16.05 10.30
N PHE A 283 10.98 15.39 11.16
CA PHE A 283 11.26 14.07 11.71
C PHE A 283 10.03 13.20 11.55
N LEU A 284 10.26 11.93 11.24
CA LEU A 284 9.25 10.89 11.21
C LEU A 284 9.88 9.59 11.70
N VAL A 285 9.30 9.01 12.74
CA VAL A 285 9.47 7.59 13.07
C VAL A 285 8.11 6.91 12.92
N LYS A 286 8.09 5.76 12.27
CA LYS A 286 6.88 4.95 12.13
C LYS A 286 7.21 3.49 12.29
N GLU A 287 6.34 2.78 12.99
CA GLU A 287 6.40 1.35 13.21
C GLU A 287 5.09 0.72 12.74
N MET A 288 5.19 -0.47 12.15
CA MET A 288 4.06 -1.29 11.80
C MET A 288 4.38 -2.75 12.11
N VAL A 289 3.47 -3.41 12.83
CA VAL A 289 3.49 -4.87 13.01
C VAL A 289 2.20 -5.41 12.43
N GLY A 290 2.28 -6.43 11.59
CA GLY A 290 1.06 -6.99 11.03
C GLY A 290 1.25 -8.23 10.17
N GLN A 291 0.10 -8.75 9.75
CA GLN A 291 -0.07 -10.01 9.05
C GLN A 291 -0.55 -9.78 7.62
N ASN A 292 -0.05 -10.57 6.66
CA ASN A 292 -0.49 -10.55 5.26
C ASN A 292 -0.63 -9.14 4.67
N LEU A 293 0.42 -8.32 4.79
CA LEU A 293 0.43 -6.91 4.37
C LEU A 293 0.79 -6.71 2.88
N ALA A 294 0.62 -7.74 2.06
CA ALA A 294 1.00 -7.72 0.64
C ALA A 294 0.20 -6.68 -0.16
N ASN A 295 -1.06 -6.43 0.22
CA ASN A 295 -1.89 -5.35 -0.33
C ASN A 295 -1.30 -3.95 -0.07
N MET A 296 -0.33 -3.82 0.85
CA MET A 296 0.36 -2.57 1.17
C MET A 296 1.81 -2.52 0.67
N LEU A 297 2.21 -3.45 -0.20
CA LEU A 297 3.59 -3.62 -0.68
C LEU A 297 4.61 -3.89 0.44
N MET A 298 4.19 -4.54 1.51
CA MET A 298 5.08 -4.97 2.58
C MET A 298 5.34 -6.46 2.48
N ILE A 299 6.53 -6.90 2.91
CA ILE A 299 6.94 -8.31 2.81
C ILE A 299 6.03 -9.22 3.65
N GLY A 300 6.11 -10.53 3.41
CA GLY A 300 5.28 -11.52 4.08
C GLY A 300 4.08 -11.95 3.24
N GLY A 301 3.00 -12.38 3.89
CA GLY A 301 1.87 -13.02 3.23
C GLY A 301 1.17 -14.01 4.14
N TYR A 302 0.74 -15.13 3.57
CA TYR A 302 0.12 -16.24 4.27
C TYR A 302 0.41 -17.56 3.56
N GLY A 303 0.09 -18.68 4.21
CA GLY A 303 0.21 -20.00 3.62
C GLY A 303 -0.90 -20.95 4.08
N VAL A 304 -0.92 -22.14 3.48
CA VAL A 304 -1.89 -23.19 3.81
C VAL A 304 -1.48 -23.87 5.11
N LYS A 305 -2.38 -23.84 6.10
CA LYS A 305 -2.21 -24.44 7.42
C LYS A 305 -2.66 -25.91 7.44
N THR A 306 -3.83 -26.20 6.88
CA THR A 306 -4.34 -27.57 6.74
C THR A 306 -4.87 -27.80 5.34
N TYR A 307 -4.86 -29.06 4.91
CA TYR A 307 -5.42 -29.51 3.64
C TYR A 307 -6.25 -30.78 3.85
N ASP A 308 -7.45 -30.81 3.27
CA ASP A 308 -8.30 -32.00 3.19
C ASP A 308 -8.28 -32.55 1.76
N GLU A 309 -7.67 -33.72 1.56
CA GLU A 309 -7.54 -34.36 0.24
C GLU A 309 -8.89 -34.71 -0.40
N ALA A 310 -9.90 -35.02 0.41
CA ALA A 310 -11.21 -35.42 -0.08
C ALA A 310 -11.93 -34.24 -0.74
N THR A 311 -11.84 -33.06 -0.11
CA THR A 311 -12.58 -31.87 -0.53
C THR A 311 -11.73 -30.81 -1.24
N GLY A 312 -10.40 -30.93 -1.14
CA GLY A 312 -9.45 -29.89 -1.50
C GLY A 312 -9.47 -28.70 -0.53
N GLY A 313 -10.19 -28.80 0.59
CA GLY A 313 -10.37 -27.72 1.55
C GLY A 313 -9.04 -27.28 2.16
N MET A 314 -8.83 -25.98 2.30
CA MET A 314 -7.63 -25.39 2.88
C MET A 314 -7.99 -24.41 3.98
N THR A 315 -7.27 -24.44 5.10
CA THR A 315 -7.23 -23.35 6.09
C THR A 315 -5.90 -22.59 6.00
N TYR A 316 -5.79 -21.43 6.65
CA TYR A 316 -4.67 -20.51 6.42
C TYR A 316 -3.99 -20.04 7.71
N THR A 317 -2.70 -19.71 7.60
CA THR A 317 -1.86 -19.11 8.65
C THR A 317 -1.09 -17.93 8.06
N ASN A 318 -0.92 -16.84 8.81
CA ASN A 318 -0.32 -15.60 8.33
C ASN A 318 1.14 -15.47 8.75
N TYR A 319 1.96 -14.93 7.84
CA TYR A 319 3.27 -14.42 8.20
C TYR A 319 3.12 -13.10 8.95
N THR A 320 3.79 -13.00 10.09
CA THR A 320 3.85 -11.78 10.90
C THR A 320 5.14 -11.05 10.61
N THR A 321 5.03 -9.77 10.28
CA THR A 321 6.17 -8.90 9.96
C THR A 321 6.14 -7.65 10.83
N ALA A 322 7.32 -7.11 11.14
CA ALA A 322 7.45 -5.78 11.73
C ALA A 322 8.36 -4.91 10.86
N SER A 323 7.89 -3.70 10.59
CA SER A 323 8.61 -2.68 9.84
C SER A 323 8.78 -1.42 10.67
N THR A 324 9.97 -0.85 10.64
CA THR A 324 10.28 0.44 11.26
C THR A 324 10.96 1.33 10.25
N LEU A 325 10.61 2.62 10.25
CA LEU A 325 11.31 3.63 9.48
C LEU A 325 11.62 4.86 10.32
N LEU A 326 12.70 5.53 9.93
CA LEU A 326 13.14 6.82 10.41
C LEU A 326 13.39 7.73 9.20
N ASN A 327 12.90 8.95 9.25
CA ASN A 327 13.23 9.98 8.27
C ASN A 327 13.49 11.31 8.96
N ILE A 328 14.66 11.89 8.69
CA ILE A 328 15.12 13.16 9.23
C ILE A 328 15.46 14.06 8.06
N VAL A 329 14.94 15.28 8.05
CA VAL A 329 15.25 16.29 7.03
C VAL A 329 15.53 17.63 7.70
N TYR A 330 16.56 18.31 7.22
CA TYR A 330 16.90 19.66 7.63
C TYR A 330 17.01 20.59 6.41
N GLY A 331 16.38 21.76 6.50
CA GLY A 331 16.54 22.86 5.55
C GLY A 331 15.30 23.14 4.69
N THR A 332 15.41 24.16 3.84
CA THR A 332 14.34 24.63 2.93
C THR A 332 14.84 24.76 1.50
N LYS A 333 15.69 25.75 1.21
CA LYS A 333 16.32 25.94 -0.11
C LYS A 333 17.38 24.89 -0.40
N HIS A 334 18.28 24.68 0.56
CA HIS A 334 19.20 23.54 0.58
C HIS A 334 18.67 22.60 1.64
N GLN A 335 18.32 21.38 1.22
CA GLN A 335 17.78 20.34 2.07
C GLN A 335 18.74 19.17 2.09
N ILE A 336 19.01 18.67 3.29
CA ILE A 336 19.64 17.37 3.50
C ILE A 336 18.64 16.48 4.19
N GLY A 337 18.60 15.21 3.82
CA GLY A 337 17.76 14.24 4.49
C GLY A 337 18.39 12.87 4.55
N LEU A 338 17.91 12.09 5.50
CA LEU A 338 18.25 10.69 5.69
C LEU A 338 16.95 9.92 5.87
N PHE A 339 16.77 8.87 5.10
CA PHE A 339 15.79 7.84 5.34
C PHE A 339 16.49 6.55 5.75
N ALA A 340 15.96 5.85 6.73
CA ALA A 340 16.35 4.49 7.07
C ALA A 340 15.09 3.67 7.33
N GLY A 341 15.04 2.43 6.84
CA GLY A 341 13.93 1.52 7.06
C GLY A 341 14.42 0.09 7.20
N ILE A 342 13.73 -0.70 8.02
CA ILE A 342 13.99 -2.13 8.19
C ILE A 342 12.66 -2.86 8.33
N SER A 343 12.54 -4.02 7.71
CA SER A 343 11.39 -4.92 7.86
C SER A 343 11.88 -6.33 8.14
N ASN A 344 11.36 -6.94 9.20
CA ASN A 344 11.69 -8.28 9.67
C ASN A 344 10.48 -9.20 9.54
N ASN A 345 10.75 -10.43 9.13
CA ASN A 345 9.77 -11.50 9.08
C ASN A 345 9.98 -12.47 10.24
N PHE A 346 8.94 -12.59 11.07
CA PHE A 346 8.92 -13.47 12.24
C PHE A 346 8.31 -14.83 11.94
N GLY A 347 7.91 -15.08 10.69
CA GLY A 347 7.31 -16.35 10.31
C GLY A 347 5.83 -16.42 10.66
N ILE A 348 5.35 -17.64 10.85
CA ILE A 348 3.95 -17.98 11.15
C ILE A 348 3.79 -18.50 12.58
N SER A 349 2.56 -18.50 13.10
CA SER A 349 2.25 -19.02 14.43
C SER A 349 1.73 -20.47 14.43
N ASP A 350 1.15 -20.90 13.32
CA ASP A 350 0.67 -22.27 13.11
C ASP A 350 1.45 -22.89 11.95
N GLU A 351 1.81 -24.16 12.08
CA GLU A 351 2.60 -24.88 11.08
C GLU A 351 1.92 -24.90 9.70
N LEU A 352 2.74 -24.86 8.65
CA LEU A 352 2.28 -25.04 7.27
C LEU A 352 2.01 -26.51 6.99
N TYR A 353 0.99 -26.76 6.18
CA TYR A 353 0.76 -28.07 5.60
C TYR A 353 1.90 -28.42 4.64
N ASP A 354 2.47 -29.61 4.80
CA ASP A 354 3.51 -30.15 3.95
C ASP A 354 2.93 -30.86 2.72
N PHE A 355 3.07 -30.24 1.54
CA PHE A 355 2.73 -30.86 0.26
C PHE A 355 3.95 -31.57 -0.33
N ASP A 356 4.33 -32.71 0.26
CA ASP A 356 5.44 -33.56 -0.17
C ASP A 356 6.79 -32.81 -0.27
N GLY A 357 7.17 -32.12 0.79
CA GLY A 357 8.39 -31.31 0.90
C GLY A 357 8.23 -29.86 0.44
N ALA A 358 7.00 -29.40 0.17
CA ALA A 358 6.73 -28.05 -0.30
C ALA A 358 5.60 -27.35 0.46
N ALA A 359 5.82 -26.11 0.86
CA ALA A 359 4.77 -25.26 1.39
C ALA A 359 4.08 -24.45 0.28
N LYS A 360 2.76 -24.28 0.40
CA LYS A 360 2.00 -23.35 -0.45
C LYS A 360 1.85 -22.01 0.26
N THR A 361 2.62 -21.02 -0.18
CA THR A 361 2.60 -19.65 0.37
C THR A 361 2.30 -18.62 -0.71
N LEU A 362 1.65 -17.52 -0.30
CA LEU A 362 1.28 -16.41 -1.17
C LEU A 362 1.54 -15.08 -0.46
N GLY A 363 2.07 -14.11 -1.20
CA GLY A 363 2.31 -12.75 -0.69
C GLY A 363 3.42 -12.05 -1.45
N LEU A 364 4.10 -11.13 -0.76
CA LEU A 364 5.26 -10.41 -1.26
C LEU A 364 6.51 -10.97 -0.57
N MET A 365 7.22 -11.86 -1.25
CA MET A 365 8.37 -12.59 -0.70
C MET A 365 8.11 -13.16 0.71
N PRO A 366 7.14 -14.10 0.86
CA PRO A 366 6.72 -14.58 2.18
C PRO A 366 7.81 -15.16 3.06
N THR A 367 8.90 -15.67 2.48
CA THR A 367 10.01 -16.31 3.20
C THR A 367 11.28 -15.46 3.27
N MET A 368 11.23 -14.21 2.81
CA MET A 368 12.34 -13.26 3.03
C MET A 368 12.45 -12.98 4.52
N LYS A 369 13.67 -13.10 5.07
CA LYS A 369 13.89 -12.96 6.52
C LYS A 369 13.90 -11.49 6.94
N GLN A 370 14.60 -10.66 6.17
CA GLN A 370 14.78 -9.25 6.46
C GLN A 370 15.02 -8.46 5.18
N VAL A 371 14.64 -7.19 5.20
CA VAL A 371 15.05 -6.19 4.21
C VAL A 371 15.29 -4.85 4.90
N TYR A 372 16.29 -4.08 4.48
CA TYR A 372 16.56 -2.74 5.01
C TYR A 372 17.10 -1.78 3.95
N ARG A 373 16.86 -0.48 4.19
CA ARG A 373 17.31 0.64 3.36
C ARG A 373 17.99 1.71 4.19
N ILE A 374 19.06 2.28 3.65
CA ILE A 374 19.62 3.55 4.11
C ILE A 374 19.74 4.48 2.90
N ALA A 375 19.10 5.64 2.97
CA ALA A 375 19.00 6.57 1.85
C ALA A 375 19.23 8.03 2.26
N PRO A 376 20.49 8.51 2.28
CA PRO A 376 20.77 9.93 2.36
C PRO A 376 20.49 10.64 1.03
N TYR A 377 20.01 11.89 1.11
CA TYR A 377 19.83 12.73 -0.07
C TYR A 377 20.15 14.20 0.20
N PHE A 378 20.46 14.90 -0.89
CA PHE A 378 20.51 16.35 -0.95
C PHE A 378 19.46 16.85 -1.95
N ALA A 379 18.77 17.92 -1.60
CA ALA A 379 17.84 18.61 -2.49
C ALA A 379 18.10 20.12 -2.55
N TYR A 380 18.02 20.67 -3.75
CA TYR A 380 18.05 22.11 -4.01
C TYR A 380 16.68 22.56 -4.52
N ASN A 381 16.00 23.39 -3.74
CA ASN A 381 14.68 23.93 -4.05
C ASN A 381 14.80 25.40 -4.46
N TYR A 382 14.40 25.72 -5.68
CA TYR A 382 14.42 27.07 -6.21
C TYR A 382 13.13 27.39 -6.95
N LYS A 383 12.27 28.20 -6.32
CA LYS A 383 10.91 28.50 -6.81
C LYS A 383 10.16 27.19 -7.09
N ASN A 384 9.69 27.00 -8.32
CA ASN A 384 8.97 25.82 -8.78
C ASN A 384 9.89 24.62 -9.07
N LEU A 385 11.21 24.82 -9.12
CA LEU A 385 12.18 23.77 -9.43
C LEU A 385 12.68 23.08 -8.15
N ARG A 386 12.78 21.76 -8.21
CA ARG A 386 13.45 20.93 -7.21
C ARG A 386 14.41 19.98 -7.91
N PHE A 387 15.66 19.99 -7.46
CA PHE A 387 16.70 19.06 -7.85
C PHE A 387 17.00 18.15 -6.67
N VAL A 388 17.11 16.85 -6.87
CA VAL A 388 17.47 15.88 -5.84
C VAL A 388 18.59 14.99 -6.35
N ALA A 389 19.59 14.76 -5.50
CA ALA A 389 20.54 13.67 -5.63
C ALA A 389 20.39 12.78 -4.39
N GLU A 390 20.05 11.52 -4.59
CA GLU A 390 19.84 10.53 -3.55
C GLU A 390 20.67 9.29 -3.82
N TYR A 391 21.20 8.71 -2.76
CA TYR A 391 21.82 7.39 -2.78
C TYR A 391 20.93 6.47 -1.94
N GLU A 392 20.56 5.29 -2.44
CA GLU A 392 19.86 4.26 -1.66
C GLU A 392 20.74 3.02 -1.59
N MET A 393 21.01 2.53 -0.38
CA MET A 393 21.56 1.19 -0.16
C MET A 393 20.43 0.30 0.32
N ASP A 394 20.02 -0.64 -0.51
CA ASP A 394 18.98 -1.63 -0.20
C ASP A 394 19.60 -3.00 -0.03
N SER A 395 19.28 -3.69 1.04
CA SER A 395 19.79 -5.04 1.30
C SER A 395 18.66 -5.95 1.76
N ALA A 396 18.67 -7.20 1.29
CA ALA A 396 17.67 -8.19 1.61
C ALA A 396 18.29 -9.56 1.89
N ASP A 397 17.84 -10.19 2.97
CA ASP A 397 18.23 -11.53 3.39
C ASP A 397 17.17 -12.54 2.94
N TYR A 398 17.53 -13.34 1.96
CA TYR A 398 16.69 -14.38 1.37
C TYR A 398 16.91 -15.70 2.08
N GLY A 399 15.84 -16.36 2.50
CA GLY A 399 15.92 -17.69 3.12
C GLY A 399 16.52 -18.74 2.18
N THR A 400 17.45 -19.54 2.70
CA THR A 400 18.15 -20.64 2.02
C THR A 400 18.37 -21.80 2.99
N GLY A 401 18.73 -22.99 2.48
CA GLY A 401 18.93 -24.16 3.34
C GLY A 401 17.62 -24.92 3.56
N ASN A 402 17.40 -25.40 4.78
CA ASN A 402 16.22 -26.20 5.11
C ASN A 402 15.03 -25.29 5.45
N PHE A 403 13.89 -25.57 4.81
CA PHE A 403 12.64 -24.91 5.13
C PHE A 403 12.01 -25.55 6.37
N ASN A 404 11.68 -24.73 7.37
CA ASN A 404 10.99 -25.16 8.58
C ASN A 404 9.49 -24.89 8.47
N PHE A 405 8.69 -25.96 8.40
CA PHE A 405 7.23 -25.84 8.29
C PHE A 405 6.57 -25.28 9.56
N THR A 406 7.22 -25.37 10.72
CA THR A 406 6.67 -24.89 11.99
C THR A 406 6.69 -23.36 12.10
N ASP A 407 7.73 -22.71 11.57
CA ASP A 407 7.86 -21.24 11.59
C ASP A 407 7.73 -20.58 10.20
N GLY A 408 7.68 -21.38 9.13
CA GLY A 408 7.53 -20.89 7.76
C GLY A 408 8.77 -20.20 7.19
N LEU A 409 9.93 -20.34 7.82
CA LEU A 409 11.18 -19.70 7.42
C LEU A 409 12.25 -20.75 7.10
N TYR A 410 13.36 -20.26 6.56
CA TYR A 410 14.54 -21.06 6.31
C TYR A 410 15.54 -20.92 7.46
N ASP A 411 16.39 -21.93 7.65
CA ASP A 411 17.41 -21.97 8.71
C ASP A 411 18.67 -21.13 8.41
N ASP A 412 18.88 -20.75 7.15
CA ASP A 412 19.98 -19.89 6.72
C ASP A 412 19.48 -18.78 5.77
N THR A 413 20.35 -17.81 5.48
CA THR A 413 20.05 -16.74 4.53
C THR A 413 21.22 -16.40 3.63
N VAL A 414 20.91 -15.99 2.40
CA VAL A 414 21.83 -15.33 1.49
C VAL A 414 21.46 -13.85 1.33
N ASN A 415 22.45 -12.98 1.44
CA ASN A 415 22.27 -11.54 1.31
C ASN A 415 22.40 -11.09 -0.16
N ALA A 416 21.52 -10.20 -0.59
CA ALA A 416 21.69 -9.42 -1.81
C ALA A 416 21.62 -7.92 -1.49
N THR A 417 22.54 -7.14 -2.06
CA THR A 417 22.61 -5.68 -1.82
C THR A 417 22.65 -4.90 -3.14
N ASN A 418 21.81 -3.87 -3.22
CA ASN A 418 21.77 -2.91 -4.31
C ASN A 418 22.28 -1.54 -3.84
N HIS A 419 23.07 -0.91 -4.70
CA HIS A 419 23.48 0.47 -4.58
C HIS A 419 22.79 1.28 -5.68
N ARG A 420 21.88 2.17 -5.29
CA ARG A 420 21.15 3.05 -6.19
C ARG A 420 21.67 4.47 -6.12
N ILE A 421 21.87 5.10 -7.28
CA ILE A 421 22.04 6.55 -7.41
C ILE A 421 20.81 7.08 -8.15
N LEU A 422 20.14 8.10 -7.59
CA LEU A 422 18.98 8.74 -8.17
C LEU A 422 19.22 10.24 -8.33
N LEU A 423 19.02 10.75 -9.55
CA LEU A 423 19.00 12.17 -9.85
C LEU A 423 17.61 12.56 -10.35
N MET A 424 17.00 13.57 -9.74
CA MET A 424 15.63 13.98 -10.03
C MET A 424 15.54 15.48 -10.27
N LEU A 425 14.83 15.87 -11.32
CA LEU A 425 14.37 17.23 -11.57
C LEU A 425 12.84 17.25 -11.54
N THR A 426 12.28 18.16 -10.76
CA THR A 426 10.84 18.41 -10.71
C THR A 426 10.53 19.88 -10.98
N TYR A 427 9.56 20.16 -11.84
CA TYR A 427 8.90 21.45 -11.98
C TYR A 427 7.49 21.36 -11.43
N ASN A 428 7.21 22.06 -10.33
CA ASN A 428 5.92 22.07 -9.65
C ASN A 428 5.04 23.21 -10.15
N PHE A 429 3.73 22.99 -10.28
CA PHE A 429 2.77 24.03 -10.67
C PHE A 429 1.47 23.96 -9.88
#